data_AF-A0AAF0S247-F1
#
_entry.id   AF-A0AAF0S247-F1
#
_cell.length_a   1.000
_cell.length_b   1.000
_cell.length_c   1.000
_cell.angle_alpha   90.00
_cell.angle_beta   90.00
_cell.angle_gamma   90.00
#
_symmetry.space_group_name_H-M   'P 1'
#
loop_
_entity.id
_entity.type
_entity.pdbx_description
1 polymer ?
#
loop_
_entity_poly.entity_id
_entity_poly.type
_entity_poly.pdbx_seq_one_letter_code
_entity_poly.pdbx_strand_id
1 'polypeptide(L)'
;MTTAWSGGRRSRDRRPRPRGVWIAGGIGVFLVLAVAVGGFLPLVGFLGGVTATTAGLVPFPFVRVTLIALLGAVVVLGLLLLALTRRHTATATTAVVLAVLVSVAVTLVPVVLVAVGSADRAGDVWPIVTELWTRFTG
;
A
#
# COMPACT_ATOMS: atom_id res chain seq x y z
N MET A 1 29.19 -13.28 -63.81
CA MET A 1 28.85 -12.04 -63.08
C MET A 1 27.55 -12.28 -62.32
N THR A 2 27.65 -12.66 -61.06
CA THR A 2 26.51 -12.96 -60.19
C THR A 2 26.40 -11.84 -59.17
N THR A 3 25.31 -11.08 -59.24
CA THR A 3 25.01 -9.96 -58.35
C THR A 3 24.75 -10.47 -56.94
N ALA A 4 25.60 -10.02 -56.01
CA ALA A 4 25.48 -10.34 -54.60
C ALA A 4 24.23 -9.68 -54.01
N TRP A 5 23.32 -10.53 -53.52
CA TRP A 5 22.16 -10.14 -52.73
C TRP A 5 22.63 -9.62 -51.37
N SER A 6 22.76 -8.30 -51.22
CA SER A 6 22.98 -7.67 -49.93
C SER A 6 21.65 -7.66 -49.16
N GLY A 7 21.38 -8.77 -48.47
CA GLY A 7 20.34 -8.87 -47.47
C GLY A 7 20.59 -7.84 -46.38
N GLY A 8 20.03 -6.65 -46.57
CA GLY A 8 20.02 -5.58 -45.59
C GLY A 8 19.40 -6.11 -44.32
N ARG A 9 20.26 -6.46 -43.35
CA ARG A 9 19.88 -6.59 -41.96
C ARG A 9 19.35 -5.22 -41.56
N ARG A 10 18.05 -4.99 -41.79
CA ARG A 10 17.31 -3.94 -41.11
C ARG A 10 17.39 -4.30 -39.64
N SER A 11 18.43 -3.78 -39.00
CA SER A 11 18.48 -3.53 -37.57
C SER A 11 17.07 -3.05 -37.23
N ARG A 12 16.31 -3.88 -36.51
CA ARG A 12 15.05 -3.41 -35.93
C ARG A 12 15.48 -2.32 -34.97
N ASP A 13 15.53 -1.08 -35.46
CA ASP A 13 15.74 0.09 -34.65
C ASP A 13 14.66 0.01 -33.59
N ARG A 14 15.07 -0.44 -32.40
CA ARG A 14 14.24 -0.42 -31.21
C ARG A 14 13.96 1.06 -31.03
N ARG A 15 12.80 1.52 -31.50
CA ARG A 15 12.31 2.88 -31.26
C ARG A 15 12.63 3.20 -29.80
N PRO A 16 13.41 4.26 -29.53
CA PRO A 16 13.81 4.59 -28.17
C PRO A 16 12.57 4.59 -27.28
N ARG A 17 12.60 3.81 -26.20
CA ARG A 17 11.48 3.79 -25.25
C ARG A 17 11.18 5.24 -24.86
N PRO A 18 9.91 5.67 -24.85
CA PRO A 18 9.58 7.02 -24.42
C PRO A 18 10.13 7.23 -23.01
N ARG A 19 11.03 8.20 -22.86
CA ARG A 19 11.73 8.50 -21.59
C ARG A 19 10.74 8.70 -20.43
N GLY A 20 9.54 9.18 -20.75
CA GLY A 20 8.45 9.39 -19.81
C GLY A 20 7.96 8.14 -19.06
N VAL A 21 8.08 6.94 -19.62
CA VAL A 21 7.66 5.69 -18.91
C VAL A 21 8.61 5.41 -17.75
N TRP A 22 9.91 5.64 -17.94
CA TRP A 22 10.92 5.43 -16.91
C TRP A 22 10.82 6.47 -15.79
N ILE A 23 10.56 7.72 -16.14
CA ILE A 23 10.36 8.80 -15.15
C ILE A 23 9.09 8.54 -14.34
N ALA A 24 7.96 8.23 -15.00
CA ALA A 24 6.71 7.93 -14.31
C ALA A 24 6.82 6.67 -13.42
N GLY A 25 7.48 5.62 -13.91
CA GLY A 25 7.74 4.41 -13.14
C GLY A 25 8.63 4.68 -11.92
N GLY A 26 9.71 5.45 -12.09
CA GLY A 26 10.61 5.83 -11.01
C GLY A 26 9.91 6.65 -9.92
N ILE A 27 9.13 7.66 -10.31
CA ILE A 27 8.31 8.46 -9.38
C ILE A 27 7.30 7.57 -8.66
N GLY A 28 6.62 6.68 -9.38
CA GLY A 28 5.65 5.75 -8.80
C GLY A 28 6.26 4.85 -7.72
N VAL A 29 7.40 4.22 -8.03
CA VAL A 29 8.14 3.38 -7.07
C VAL A 29 8.58 4.20 -5.86
N PHE A 30 9.10 5.41 -6.07
CA PHE A 30 9.52 6.29 -4.99
C PHE A 30 8.34 6.67 -4.09
N LEU A 31 7.20 7.07 -4.65
CA LEU A 31 6.00 7.41 -3.88
C LEU A 31 5.48 6.22 -3.07
N VAL A 32 5.45 5.03 -3.66
CA VAL A 32 5.04 3.81 -2.95
C VAL A 32 5.98 3.52 -1.77
N LEU A 33 7.30 3.62 -1.98
CA LEU A 33 8.28 3.44 -0.92
C LEU A 33 8.17 4.52 0.17
N ALA A 34 7.94 5.78 -0.21
CA ALA A 34 7.74 6.86 0.73
C ALA A 34 6.49 6.64 1.60
N VAL A 35 5.38 6.18 1.01
CA VAL A 35 4.16 5.82 1.75
C VAL A 35 4.42 4.63 2.68
N ALA A 36 5.10 3.60 2.20
CA ALA A 36 5.38 2.40 3.00
C ALA A 36 6.30 2.71 4.19
N VAL A 37 7.42 3.40 3.96
CA VAL A 37 8.46 3.66 4.98
C VAL A 37 8.10 4.86 5.85
N GLY A 38 7.52 5.92 5.28
CA GLY A 38 7.18 7.14 6.00
C GLY A 38 5.78 7.14 6.63
N GLY A 39 4.85 6.34 6.09
CA GLY A 39 3.48 6.25 6.58
C GLY A 39 3.20 4.92 7.28
N PHE A 40 3.23 3.82 6.53
CA PHE A 40 2.74 2.53 7.01
C PHE A 40 3.60 1.93 8.13
N LEU A 41 4.92 1.85 7.96
CA LEU A 41 5.84 1.28 8.96
C LEU A 41 5.77 2.01 10.31
N PRO A 42 5.88 3.36 10.35
CA PRO A 42 5.76 4.12 11.60
C PRO A 42 4.40 3.93 12.25
N LEU A 43 3.32 3.91 11.46
CA LEU A 43 1.96 3.78 11.97
C LEU A 43 1.71 2.41 12.59
N VAL A 44 2.11 1.33 11.91
CA VAL A 44 2.00 -0.04 12.44
C VAL A 44 2.93 -0.24 13.64
N GLY A 45 4.15 0.29 13.59
CA GLY A 45 5.10 0.24 14.70
C GLY A 45 4.57 0.96 15.95
N PHE A 46 3.99 2.15 15.77
CA PHE A 46 3.35 2.92 16.84
C PHE A 46 2.15 2.16 17.42
N LEU A 47 1.19 1.73 16.59
CA LEU A 47 -0.01 1.04 17.05
C LEU A 47 0.31 -0.30 17.72
N GLY A 48 1.27 -1.05 17.17
CA GLY A 48 1.79 -2.28 17.77
C GLY A 48 2.47 -2.00 19.11
N GLY A 49 3.29 -0.97 19.20
CA GLY A 49 3.95 -0.54 20.44
C GLY A 49 2.96 -0.15 21.54
N VAL A 50 1.94 0.65 21.21
CA VAL A 50 0.87 1.04 22.15
C VAL A 50 0.08 -0.19 22.62
N THR A 51 -0.24 -1.11 21.71
CA THR A 51 -0.97 -2.33 22.07
C THR A 51 -0.17 -3.21 23.04
N ALA A 52 1.14 -3.33 22.81
CA ALA A 52 2.03 -4.10 23.67
C ALA A 52 2.20 -3.48 25.07
N THR A 53 2.15 -2.16 25.20
CA THR A 53 2.35 -1.46 26.48
C THR A 53 1.06 -1.20 27.27
N THR A 54 -0.10 -1.20 26.61
CA THR A 54 -1.40 -0.85 27.23
C THR A 54 -2.21 -2.06 27.73
N ALA A 55 -1.56 -3.22 27.96
CA ALA A 55 -2.24 -4.47 28.36
C ALA A 55 -3.43 -4.86 27.45
N GLY A 56 -3.40 -4.46 26.17
CA GLY A 56 -4.48 -4.72 25.21
C GLY A 56 -5.70 -3.81 25.34
N LEU A 57 -5.57 -2.62 25.95
CA LEU A 57 -6.60 -1.58 25.91
C LEU A 57 -6.82 -1.04 24.49
N VAL A 58 -5.76 -0.97 23.68
CA VAL A 58 -5.87 -0.67 22.24
C VAL A 58 -5.92 -1.99 21.47
N PRO A 59 -7.04 -2.35 20.83
CA PRO A 59 -7.15 -3.58 20.07
C PRO A 59 -6.52 -3.40 18.69
N PHE A 60 -5.26 -3.78 18.53
CA PHE A 60 -4.60 -3.80 17.22
C PHE A 60 -4.70 -5.18 16.56
N PRO A 61 -5.48 -5.36 15.48
CA PRO A 61 -5.66 -6.65 14.83
C PRO A 61 -4.50 -6.97 13.88
N PHE A 62 -3.36 -7.34 14.47
CA PHE A 62 -2.10 -7.57 13.76
C PHE A 62 -2.26 -8.52 12.56
N VAL A 63 -2.85 -9.71 12.77
CA VAL A 63 -3.01 -10.72 11.70
C VAL A 63 -3.80 -10.18 10.52
N ARG A 64 -4.90 -9.46 10.76
CA ARG A 64 -5.77 -8.92 9.72
C ARG A 64 -5.05 -7.81 8.95
N VAL A 65 -4.34 -6.93 9.66
CA VAL A 65 -3.49 -5.88 9.06
C VAL A 65 -2.39 -6.49 8.19
N THR A 66 -1.69 -7.50 8.68
CA THR A 66 -0.61 -8.16 7.93
C THR A 66 -1.12 -8.83 6.66
N LEU A 67 -2.24 -9.56 6.72
CA LEU A 67 -2.82 -10.20 5.53
C LEU A 67 -3.24 -9.18 4.47
N ILE A 68 -3.91 -8.10 4.88
CA ILE A 68 -4.34 -7.03 3.96
C ILE A 68 -3.13 -6.30 3.39
N ALA A 69 -2.09 -6.05 4.19
CA ALA A 69 -0.85 -5.43 3.74
C ALA A 69 -0.12 -6.29 2.71
N LEU A 70 -0.04 -7.61 2.92
CA LEU A 70 0.56 -8.54 1.96
C LEU A 70 -0.21 -8.58 0.65
N LEU A 71 -1.54 -8.66 0.69
CA LEU A 71 -2.39 -8.60 -0.50
C LEU A 71 -2.22 -7.26 -1.23
N GLY A 72 -2.23 -6.15 -0.50
CA GLY A 72 -1.98 -4.82 -1.03
C GLY A 72 -0.63 -4.71 -1.72
N ALA A 73 0.43 -5.23 -1.09
CA ALA A 73 1.77 -5.26 -1.66
C ALA A 73 1.81 -6.04 -2.99
N VAL A 74 1.15 -7.20 -3.05
CA VAL A 74 1.05 -7.98 -4.30
C VAL A 74 0.35 -7.19 -5.40
N VAL A 75 -0.76 -6.51 -5.09
CA VAL A 75 -1.50 -5.67 -6.06
C VAL A 75 -0.65 -4.50 -6.55
N VAL A 76 0.01 -3.78 -5.64
CA VAL A 76 0.87 -2.63 -5.96
C VAL A 76 2.05 -3.07 -6.84
N LEU A 77 2.72 -4.18 -6.49
CA LEU A 77 3.80 -4.75 -7.29
C LEU A 77 3.31 -5.18 -8.68
N GLY A 78 2.13 -5.79 -8.76
CA GLY A 78 1.51 -6.16 -10.04
C GLY A 78 1.23 -4.94 -10.93
N LEU A 79 0.71 -3.85 -10.36
CA LEU A 79 0.43 -2.61 -11.08
C LEU A 79 1.72 -1.90 -11.54
N LEU A 80 2.75 -1.86 -10.70
CA LEU A 80 4.05 -1.32 -11.08
C LEU A 80 4.72 -2.16 -12.18
N LEU A 81 4.66 -3.48 -12.08
CA LEU A 81 5.17 -4.38 -13.11
C LEU A 81 4.39 -4.22 -14.42
N LEU A 82 3.07 -4.08 -14.34
CA LEU A 82 2.22 -3.77 -15.50
C LEU A 82 2.63 -2.43 -16.13
N ALA A 83 2.88 -1.40 -15.34
CA ALA A 83 3.35 -0.11 -15.84
C ALA A 83 4.69 -0.23 -16.58
N LEU A 84 5.62 -1.03 -16.04
CA LEU A 84 6.96 -1.24 -16.63
C LEU A 84 6.95 -2.11 -17.89
N THR A 85 5.96 -2.98 -18.05
CA THR A 85 5.83 -3.89 -19.21
C THR A 85 5.09 -3.25 -20.39
N ARG A 86 4.31 -2.17 -20.16
CA ARG A 86 3.55 -1.49 -21.21
C ARG A 86 4.39 -0.50 -22.01
N ARG A 87 4.18 -0.47 -23.34
CA ARG A 87 4.88 0.45 -24.27
C ARG A 87 4.18 1.81 -24.44
N HIS A 88 2.93 1.93 -23.98
CA HIS A 88 2.14 3.15 -24.04
C HIS A 88 2.28 3.94 -22.72
N THR A 89 2.64 5.22 -22.84
CA THR A 89 2.79 6.14 -21.69
C THR A 89 1.50 6.29 -20.90
N ALA A 90 0.35 6.48 -21.55
CA ALA A 90 -0.94 6.64 -20.87
C ALA A 90 -1.31 5.43 -19.99
N THR A 91 -1.13 4.20 -20.50
CA THR A 91 -1.40 2.98 -19.74
C THR A 91 -0.42 2.75 -18.60
N ALA A 92 0.84 3.18 -18.77
CA ALA A 92 1.83 3.09 -17.71
C ALA A 92 1.55 4.09 -16.58
N THR A 93 1.22 5.33 -16.93
CA THR A 93 0.88 6.37 -15.95
C THR A 93 -0.36 6.00 -15.14
N THR A 94 -1.42 5.51 -15.78
CA THR A 94 -2.64 5.09 -15.08
C THR A 94 -2.37 3.93 -14.12
N ALA A 95 -1.59 2.93 -14.53
CA ALA A 95 -1.17 1.83 -13.65
C ALA A 95 -0.35 2.33 -12.45
N VAL A 96 0.55 3.29 -12.64
CA VAL A 96 1.30 3.93 -11.53
C VAL A 96 0.37 4.68 -10.59
N VAL A 97 -0.56 5.49 -11.09
CA VAL A 97 -1.53 6.22 -10.27
C VAL A 97 -2.37 5.26 -9.44
N LEU A 98 -2.86 4.18 -10.05
CA LEU A 98 -3.59 3.14 -9.33
C LEU A 98 -2.72 2.47 -8.25
N ALA A 99 -1.45 2.19 -8.53
CA ALA A 99 -0.53 1.61 -7.55
C ALA A 99 -0.36 2.53 -6.33
N VAL A 100 -0.22 3.84 -6.55
CA VAL A 100 -0.12 4.84 -5.47
C VAL A 100 -1.42 4.89 -4.66
N LEU A 101 -2.59 4.94 -5.33
CA LEU A 101 -3.89 4.97 -4.65
C LEU A 101 -4.12 3.72 -3.79
N VAL A 102 -3.77 2.54 -4.31
CA VAL A 102 -3.86 1.28 -3.55
C VAL A 102 -2.91 1.31 -2.34
N SER A 103 -1.68 1.81 -2.51
CA SER A 103 -0.72 1.96 -1.41
C SER A 103 -1.28 2.84 -0.29
N VAL A 104 -1.89 3.98 -0.63
CA VAL A 104 -2.55 4.88 0.33
C VAL A 104 -3.74 4.18 1.01
N ALA A 105 -4.61 3.52 0.24
CA ALA A 105 -5.77 2.83 0.78
C ALA A 105 -5.37 1.74 1.80
N VAL A 106 -4.36 0.93 1.48
CA VAL A 106 -3.81 -0.10 2.38
C VAL A 106 -3.23 0.54 3.65
N THR A 107 -2.62 1.72 3.54
CA THR A 107 -2.06 2.45 4.68
C THR A 107 -3.14 2.92 5.67
N LEU A 108 -4.37 3.15 5.21
CA LEU A 108 -5.49 3.58 6.07
C LEU A 108 -6.12 2.41 6.86
N VAL A 109 -5.95 1.17 6.41
CA VAL A 109 -6.58 -0.02 7.02
C VAL A 109 -6.31 -0.16 8.52
N PRO A 110 -5.06 -0.05 9.03
CA PRO A 110 -4.80 -0.22 10.45
C PRO A 110 -5.52 0.84 11.30
N VAL A 111 -5.64 2.07 10.79
CA VAL A 111 -6.34 3.17 11.48
C VAL A 111 -7.82 2.85 11.63
N VAL A 112 -8.48 2.42 10.54
CA VAL A 112 -9.90 2.08 10.54
C VAL A 112 -10.16 0.90 11.48
N LEU A 113 -9.33 -0.14 11.41
CA LEU A 113 -9.50 -1.32 12.25
C LEU A 113 -9.31 -1.03 13.75
N VAL A 114 -8.33 -0.20 14.11
CA VAL A 114 -8.16 0.25 15.51
C VAL A 114 -9.31 1.12 15.96
N ALA A 115 -9.80 2.03 15.12
CA ALA A 115 -10.93 2.89 15.46
C ALA A 115 -12.19 2.08 15.75
N VAL A 116 -12.51 1.10 14.88
CA VAL A 116 -13.65 0.19 15.07
C VAL A 116 -13.45 -0.65 16.33
N GLY A 117 -12.30 -1.30 16.49
CA GLY A 117 -12.06 -2.13 17.68
C GLY A 117 -12.08 -1.32 18.98
N SER A 118 -11.62 -0.07 18.97
CA SER A 118 -11.68 0.82 20.13
C SER A 118 -13.12 1.21 20.46
N ALA A 119 -13.97 1.42 19.44
CA ALA A 119 -15.39 1.68 19.65
C ALA A 119 -16.11 0.46 20.25
N ASP A 120 -15.82 -0.74 19.77
CA ASP A 120 -16.38 -1.99 20.30
C ASP A 120 -15.99 -2.18 21.78
N ARG A 121 -14.70 -2.02 22.11
CA ARG A 121 -14.21 -2.12 23.50
C ARG A 121 -14.80 -1.05 24.41
N ALA A 122 -14.93 0.18 23.94
CA ALA A 122 -15.54 1.24 24.72
C ALA A 122 -17.02 0.93 24.99
N GLY A 123 -17.74 0.39 24.01
CA GLY A 123 -19.12 -0.08 24.17
C GLY A 123 -19.28 -1.19 25.21
N ASP A 124 -18.34 -2.14 25.26
CA ASP A 124 -18.38 -3.25 26.22
C ASP A 124 -18.01 -2.84 27.66
N VAL A 125 -17.06 -1.90 27.81
CA VAL A 125 -16.52 -1.50 29.13
C VAL A 125 -17.37 -0.41 29.79
N TRP A 126 -17.99 0.48 29.00
CA TRP A 126 -18.76 1.61 29.53
C TRP A 126 -19.89 1.19 30.49
N PRO A 127 -20.71 0.16 30.20
CA PRO A 127 -21.71 -0.33 31.13
C PRO A 127 -21.14 -0.74 32.49
N ILE A 128 -19.99 -1.43 32.50
CA ILE A 128 -19.32 -1.89 33.73
C ILE A 128 -18.87 -0.69 34.57
N VAL A 129 -18.31 0.34 33.93
CA VAL A 129 -17.90 1.57 34.61
C VAL A 129 -19.11 2.30 35.18
N THR A 130 -20.20 2.42 34.42
CA THR A 130 -21.42 3.07 34.90
C THR A 130 -22.06 2.29 36.05
N GLU A 131 -22.07 0.96 36.02
CA GLU A 131 -22.57 0.12 37.10
C GLU A 131 -21.74 0.28 38.39
N LEU A 132 -20.41 0.28 38.27
CA LEU A 132 -19.51 0.54 39.40
C LEU A 132 -19.71 1.95 39.96
N TRP A 133 -19.83 2.95 39.08
CA TRP A 133 -20.08 4.33 39.47
C TRP A 133 -21.40 4.46 40.24
N THR A 134 -22.49 3.86 39.77
CA THR A 134 -23.77 3.83 40.48
C THR A 134 -23.65 3.13 41.82
N ARG A 135 -22.94 1.99 41.90
CA ARG A 135 -22.68 1.33 43.19
C ARG A 135 -21.89 2.19 44.18
N PHE A 136 -20.99 3.04 43.69
CA PHE A 136 -20.21 3.95 44.52
C PHE A 136 -20.94 5.25 44.88
N THR A 137 -21.82 5.75 44.01
CA THR A 137 -22.51 7.04 44.18
C THR A 137 -23.93 6.94 44.72
N GLY A 138 -24.56 5.76 44.67
CA GLY A 138 -25.92 5.51 45.16
C GLY A 138 -26.98 5.80 44.10
#